data_AF-J3N2P3-F1
#
_entry.id   AF-J3N2P3-F1
#
_cell.length_a   1.000
_cell.length_b   1.000
_cell.length_c   1.000
_cell.angle_alpha   90.00
_cell.angle_beta   90.00
_cell.angle_gamma   90.00
#
_symmetry.space_group_name_H-M   'P 1'
#
loop_
_entity.id
_entity.type
_entity.pdbx_description
1 polymer ?
#
loop_
_entity_poly.entity_id
_entity_poly.type
_entity_poly.pdbx_seq_one_letter_code
_entity_poly.pdbx_strand_id
1 'polypeptide(L)'
;MTNGYLFREYIGAQFTGVRFSDVPINPNLSFNFILSFAIDYTSPAGGATPAPTNGVFAPYWDTDNLSPADVAAVKAAHPNVSVMVGLGGDSVQEAAKVFFSPASVDSWVANAVASVSGIISAYGLDGVDVDYEHFNDDGTSGPGVAAFVECVGRLLTELKARHPNITTSIAPFEDPVVQRYYQPLWRRYSGVIDHVNFQFYGYGDNTDVPTYVQFYDQQAANYPGGRVLASFKTGDVAGLLSPEQGIAGAKELQRRGGGSCRGCSSGRRTAPRPAATASSTRPGRRRSSPTIDLSSDGQGIEVVGFATNKRIYMCTVQFPKSTHGVPISYTI
;
A
#
# COMPACT_ATOMS: atom_id res chain seq x y z
N MET A 1 -11.84 17.24 -6.30
CA MET A 1 -10.66 16.73 -7.04
C MET A 1 -9.60 16.43 -6.00
N THR A 2 -9.03 15.23 -6.01
CA THR A 2 -7.94 14.86 -5.10
C THR A 2 -6.64 15.51 -5.57
N ASN A 3 -5.70 15.72 -4.65
CA ASN A 3 -4.43 16.40 -4.87
C ASN A 3 -3.31 15.45 -5.35
N GLY A 4 -3.65 14.22 -5.72
CA GLY A 4 -2.71 13.18 -6.17
C GLY A 4 -2.01 12.41 -5.05
N TYR A 5 -2.33 12.66 -3.78
CA TYR A 5 -1.80 11.89 -2.64
C TYR A 5 -2.79 10.81 -2.20
N LEU A 6 -2.24 9.65 -1.82
CA LEU A 6 -2.98 8.50 -1.29
C LEU A 6 -2.77 8.37 0.22
N PHE A 7 -3.87 8.11 0.93
CA PHE A 7 -3.86 7.66 2.32
C PHE A 7 -4.64 6.35 2.43
N ARG A 8 -4.12 5.39 3.19
CA ARG A 8 -4.80 4.10 3.41
C ARG A 8 -4.92 3.79 4.89
N GLU A 9 -6.05 3.22 5.30
CA GLU A 9 -6.34 2.91 6.71
C GLU A 9 -6.89 1.49 6.86
N TYR A 10 -6.21 0.63 7.60
CA TYR A 10 -6.72 -0.69 7.99
C TYR A 10 -7.78 -0.54 9.09
N ILE A 11 -8.90 -1.27 8.99
CA ILE A 11 -10.02 -1.15 9.93
C ILE A 11 -10.77 -2.49 10.09
N GLY A 12 -11.23 -2.77 11.31
CA GLY A 12 -12.23 -3.82 11.58
C GLY A 12 -11.74 -5.11 12.24
N ALA A 13 -10.43 -5.35 12.31
CA ALA A 13 -9.88 -6.63 12.79
C ALA A 13 -10.10 -6.90 14.28
N GLN A 14 -10.28 -5.85 15.08
CA GLN A 14 -10.22 -5.92 16.53
C GLN A 14 -11.59 -5.93 17.23
N PHE A 15 -12.69 -5.84 16.47
CA PHE A 15 -14.05 -5.84 17.03
C PHE A 15 -14.27 -4.78 18.12
N THR A 16 -13.62 -3.62 17.99
CA THR A 16 -13.69 -2.51 18.95
C THR A 16 -14.88 -1.56 18.71
N GLY A 17 -15.71 -1.86 17.71
CA GLY A 17 -16.87 -1.05 17.33
C GLY A 17 -16.53 0.25 16.59
N VAL A 18 -15.30 0.38 16.08
CA VAL A 18 -14.89 1.53 15.25
C VAL A 18 -15.60 1.47 13.90
N ARG A 19 -16.21 2.59 13.51
CA ARG A 19 -16.94 2.76 12.24
C ARG A 19 -16.15 3.64 11.27
N PHE A 20 -16.50 3.59 9.99
CA PHE A 20 -15.95 4.52 8.99
C PHE A 20 -16.12 5.99 9.39
N SER A 21 -17.25 6.34 10.04
CA SER A 21 -17.55 7.69 10.49
C SER A 21 -16.64 8.21 11.61
N ASP A 22 -15.94 7.31 12.30
CA ASP A 22 -15.05 7.67 13.41
C ASP A 22 -13.65 8.09 12.90
N VAL A 23 -13.34 7.77 11.64
CA VAL A 23 -12.05 8.03 11.02
C VAL A 23 -12.10 9.38 10.29
N PRO A 24 -11.21 10.34 10.62
CA PRO A 24 -11.17 11.63 9.91
C PRO A 24 -10.77 11.47 8.44
N ILE A 25 -11.67 11.84 7.52
CA ILE A 25 -11.43 11.76 6.07
C ILE A 25 -11.07 13.15 5.54
N ASN A 26 -9.86 13.30 4.99
CA ASN A 26 -9.46 14.52 4.29
C ASN A 26 -9.97 14.46 2.84
N PRO A 27 -10.88 15.36 2.42
CA PRO A 27 -11.50 15.32 1.09
C PRO A 27 -10.53 15.60 -0.07
N ASN A 28 -9.32 16.08 0.23
CA ASN A 28 -8.30 16.37 -0.77
C ASN A 28 -7.44 15.16 -1.12
N LEU A 29 -7.50 14.06 -0.36
CA LEU A 29 -6.69 12.85 -0.59
C LEU A 29 -7.52 11.78 -1.29
N SER A 30 -6.88 10.91 -2.07
CA SER A 30 -7.44 9.59 -2.35
C SER A 30 -7.38 8.78 -1.06
N PHE A 31 -8.52 8.31 -0.54
CA PHE A 31 -8.60 7.71 0.78
C PHE A 31 -9.09 6.26 0.67
N ASN A 32 -8.26 5.29 1.04
CA ASN A 32 -8.61 3.88 0.94
C ASN A 32 -8.78 3.27 2.33
N PHE A 33 -9.99 2.87 2.70
CA PHE A 33 -10.14 1.92 3.80
C PHE A 33 -9.76 0.51 3.34
N ILE A 34 -9.19 -0.28 4.23
CA ILE A 34 -8.90 -1.70 4.02
C ILE A 34 -9.59 -2.47 5.15
N LEU A 35 -10.64 -3.21 4.81
CA LEU A 35 -11.36 -4.08 5.74
C LEU A 35 -10.46 -5.26 6.13
N SER A 36 -10.21 -5.41 7.42
CA SER A 36 -9.23 -6.35 7.97
C SER A 36 -9.94 -7.36 8.86
N PHE A 37 -10.04 -8.64 8.51
CA PHE A 37 -9.55 -9.29 7.30
C PHE A 37 -10.60 -10.24 6.72
N ALA A 38 -10.49 -10.55 5.42
CA ALA A 38 -11.04 -11.80 4.90
C ALA A 38 -9.99 -12.90 5.06
N ILE A 39 -10.40 -14.05 5.60
CA ILE A 39 -9.47 -15.14 5.93
C ILE A 39 -10.01 -16.45 5.35
N ASP A 40 -9.14 -17.26 4.73
CA ASP A 40 -9.48 -18.58 4.18
C ASP A 40 -9.38 -19.69 5.25
N TYR A 41 -9.93 -19.44 6.43
CA TYR A 41 -9.96 -20.37 7.55
C TYR A 41 -11.40 -20.62 8.01
N THR A 42 -11.63 -21.72 8.73
CA THR A 42 -12.92 -21.99 9.38
C THR A 42 -13.13 -21.08 10.58
N SER A 43 -14.40 -20.73 10.85
CA SER A 43 -14.73 -19.89 12.00
C SER A 43 -14.37 -20.57 13.32
N PRO A 44 -13.84 -19.83 14.32
CA PRO A 44 -13.67 -20.33 15.68
C PRO A 44 -15.01 -20.49 16.43
N ALA A 45 -16.14 -20.10 15.82
CA ALA A 45 -17.46 -20.21 16.43
C ALA A 45 -17.75 -21.65 16.89
N GLY A 46 -18.28 -21.78 18.10
CA GLY A 46 -18.54 -23.08 18.72
C GLY A 46 -17.30 -23.75 19.33
N GLY A 47 -16.16 -23.07 19.40
CA GLY A 47 -14.96 -23.53 20.10
C GLY A 47 -14.08 -24.49 19.30
N ALA A 48 -14.34 -24.66 17.99
CA ALA A 48 -13.47 -25.44 17.12
C ALA A 48 -12.18 -24.65 16.80
N THR A 49 -11.04 -25.36 16.73
CA THR A 49 -9.79 -24.75 16.27
C THR A 49 -9.91 -24.38 14.78
N PRO A 50 -9.67 -23.11 14.41
CA PRO A 50 -9.68 -22.70 13.01
C PRO A 50 -8.71 -23.53 12.16
N ALA A 51 -9.15 -23.95 10.98
CA ALA A 51 -8.35 -24.72 10.03
C ALA A 51 -8.39 -24.08 8.62
N PRO A 52 -7.34 -24.23 7.80
CA PRO A 52 -7.33 -23.73 6.44
C PRO A 52 -8.46 -24.34 5.59
N THR A 53 -9.05 -23.53 4.71
CA THR A 53 -10.18 -23.91 3.84
C THR A 53 -9.78 -23.99 2.37
N ASN A 54 -8.48 -23.99 2.08
CA ASN A 54 -7.96 -24.01 0.72
C ASN A 54 -8.51 -22.85 -0.14
N GLY A 55 -8.36 -21.62 0.33
CA GLY A 55 -8.72 -20.42 -0.43
C GLY A 55 -10.19 -20.03 -0.40
N VAL A 56 -11.02 -20.60 0.49
CA VAL A 56 -12.41 -20.15 0.65
C VAL A 56 -12.46 -19.01 1.68
N PHE A 57 -12.34 -17.77 1.21
CA PHE A 57 -12.31 -16.59 2.06
C PHE A 57 -13.69 -16.25 2.63
N ALA A 58 -13.71 -15.87 3.92
CA ALA A 58 -14.87 -15.32 4.61
C ALA A 58 -14.50 -14.03 5.37
N PRO A 59 -15.45 -13.10 5.62
CA PRO A 59 -15.21 -11.94 6.47
C PRO A 59 -14.92 -12.31 7.93
N TYR A 60 -13.84 -11.75 8.49
CA TYR A 60 -13.46 -11.81 9.91
C TYR A 60 -13.24 -10.42 10.54
N TRP A 61 -13.69 -9.36 9.87
CA TRP A 61 -13.81 -8.04 10.49
C TRP A 61 -15.14 -7.90 11.24
N ASP A 62 -15.30 -6.79 11.96
CA ASP A 62 -16.54 -6.38 12.63
C ASP A 62 -17.67 -6.07 11.62
N THR A 63 -18.32 -7.10 11.09
CA THR A 63 -19.38 -6.96 10.08
C THR A 63 -20.64 -6.28 10.60
N ASP A 64 -20.81 -6.20 11.92
CA ASP A 64 -21.93 -5.52 12.56
C ASP A 64 -21.79 -3.98 12.48
N ASN A 65 -20.55 -3.48 12.43
CA ASN A 65 -20.24 -2.05 12.32
C ASN A 65 -19.66 -1.63 10.96
N LEU A 66 -19.26 -2.60 10.13
CA LEU A 66 -18.67 -2.39 8.81
C LEU A 66 -19.38 -3.27 7.77
N SER A 67 -20.69 -3.12 7.68
CA SER A 67 -21.56 -3.88 6.77
C SER A 67 -21.50 -3.38 5.32
N PRO A 68 -22.08 -4.10 4.34
CA PRO A 68 -22.22 -3.59 2.97
C PRO A 68 -22.94 -2.23 2.89
N ALA A 69 -23.92 -2.00 3.77
CA ALA A 69 -24.63 -0.73 3.83
C ALA A 69 -23.73 0.40 4.33
N ASP A 70 -22.85 0.13 5.30
CA ASP A 70 -21.89 1.11 5.82
C ASP A 70 -20.84 1.47 4.77
N VAL A 71 -20.36 0.48 4.00
CA VAL A 71 -19.46 0.72 2.85
C VAL A 71 -20.13 1.61 1.80
N ALA A 72 -21.38 1.32 1.44
CA ALA A 72 -22.12 2.14 0.50
C ALA A 72 -22.33 3.58 1.04
N ALA A 73 -22.66 3.71 2.33
CA ALA A 73 -22.89 4.99 2.98
C ALA A 73 -21.65 5.88 3.03
N VAL A 74 -20.47 5.34 3.42
CA VAL A 74 -19.24 6.14 3.46
C VAL A 74 -18.81 6.59 2.06
N LYS A 75 -18.92 5.73 1.05
CA LYS A 75 -18.58 6.07 -0.34
C LYS A 75 -19.54 7.12 -0.91
N ALA A 76 -20.83 7.05 -0.57
CA ALA A 76 -21.81 8.06 -0.97
C ALA A 76 -21.54 9.42 -0.30
N ALA A 77 -21.12 9.42 0.98
CA ALA A 77 -20.80 10.62 1.73
C ALA A 77 -19.45 11.25 1.32
N HIS A 78 -18.48 10.42 0.90
CA HIS A 78 -17.12 10.84 0.58
C HIS A 78 -16.68 10.29 -0.79
N PRO A 79 -16.87 11.06 -1.88
CA PRO A 79 -16.55 10.61 -3.24
C PRO A 79 -15.05 10.32 -3.50
N ASN A 80 -14.17 10.73 -2.58
CA ASN A 80 -12.74 10.44 -2.61
C ASN A 80 -12.35 9.16 -1.85
N VAL A 81 -13.34 8.43 -1.31
CA VAL A 81 -13.15 7.18 -0.57
C VAL A 81 -13.30 5.96 -1.47
N SER A 82 -12.37 5.04 -1.34
CA SER A 82 -12.45 3.67 -1.81
C SER A 82 -12.38 2.71 -0.62
N VAL A 83 -13.02 1.55 -0.72
CA VAL A 83 -12.97 0.52 0.34
C VAL A 83 -12.49 -0.80 -0.24
N MET A 84 -11.43 -1.35 0.35
CA MET A 84 -10.75 -2.57 -0.09
C MET A 84 -10.92 -3.67 0.95
N VAL A 85 -10.58 -4.92 0.59
CA VAL A 85 -10.47 -6.04 1.55
C VAL A 85 -9.01 -6.49 1.69
N GLY A 86 -8.54 -6.65 2.93
CA GLY A 86 -7.27 -7.30 3.25
C GLY A 86 -7.46 -8.82 3.38
N LEU A 87 -6.57 -9.59 2.77
CA LEU A 87 -6.57 -11.05 2.78
C LEU A 87 -5.47 -11.58 3.70
N GLY A 88 -5.79 -12.49 4.61
CA GLY A 88 -4.82 -13.11 5.52
C GLY A 88 -4.85 -12.51 6.92
N GLY A 89 -3.81 -11.76 7.28
CA GLY A 89 -3.52 -11.27 8.63
C GLY A 89 -2.71 -12.24 9.47
N ASP A 90 -2.41 -11.85 10.72
CA ASP A 90 -1.62 -12.64 11.67
C ASP A 90 -2.38 -13.86 12.22
N SER A 91 -3.63 -13.66 12.68
CA SER A 91 -4.40 -14.69 13.39
C SER A 91 -5.91 -14.64 13.10
N VAL A 92 -6.58 -15.78 13.27
CA VAL A 92 -8.05 -15.86 13.31
C VAL A 92 -8.51 -15.55 14.73
N GLN A 93 -8.81 -14.28 15.02
CA GLN A 93 -9.28 -13.82 16.34
C GLN A 93 -8.42 -14.34 17.51
N GLU A 94 -7.09 -14.36 17.35
CA GLU A 94 -6.12 -14.88 18.32
C GLU A 94 -6.24 -16.39 18.65
N ALA A 95 -7.13 -17.13 17.99
CA ALA A 95 -7.33 -18.56 18.22
C ALA A 95 -6.32 -19.43 17.47
N ALA A 96 -5.87 -19.01 16.29
CA ALA A 96 -4.88 -19.71 15.47
C ALA A 96 -4.16 -18.74 14.53
N LYS A 97 -2.88 -18.99 14.23
CA LYS A 97 -2.12 -18.24 13.22
C LYS A 97 -2.59 -18.59 11.81
N VAL A 98 -2.64 -17.59 10.93
CA VAL A 98 -3.10 -17.74 9.54
C VAL A 98 -1.92 -18.10 8.64
N PHE A 99 -1.60 -19.40 8.57
CA PHE A 99 -0.63 -19.92 7.62
C PHE A 99 -1.21 -19.99 6.20
N PHE A 100 -0.45 -19.52 5.22
CA PHE A 100 -0.75 -19.78 3.82
C PHE A 100 -0.63 -21.28 3.51
N SER A 101 -1.76 -21.93 3.19
CA SER A 101 -1.85 -23.40 3.13
C SER A 101 -2.74 -23.90 1.98
N PRO A 102 -2.33 -23.73 0.71
CA PRO A 102 -3.06 -24.26 -0.44
C PRO A 102 -2.96 -25.79 -0.51
N ALA A 103 -4.06 -26.46 -0.87
CA ALA A 103 -4.04 -27.89 -1.20
C ALA A 103 -3.42 -28.13 -2.59
N SER A 104 -3.70 -27.23 -3.53
CA SER A 104 -3.00 -27.11 -4.81
C SER A 104 -3.17 -25.69 -5.33
N VAL A 105 -2.28 -25.25 -6.23
CA VAL A 105 -2.39 -23.91 -6.84
C VAL A 105 -3.75 -23.73 -7.52
N ASP A 106 -4.16 -24.67 -8.37
CA ASP A 106 -5.40 -24.52 -9.13
C ASP A 106 -6.65 -24.51 -8.25
N SER A 107 -6.73 -25.39 -7.25
CA SER A 107 -7.90 -25.45 -6.37
C SER A 107 -7.99 -24.24 -5.44
N TRP A 108 -6.85 -23.81 -4.88
CA TRP A 108 -6.80 -22.60 -4.04
C TRP A 108 -7.17 -21.36 -4.86
N VAL A 109 -6.62 -21.19 -6.05
CA VAL A 109 -6.94 -20.04 -6.93
C VAL A 109 -8.41 -20.06 -7.32
N ALA A 110 -8.98 -21.20 -7.70
CA ALA A 110 -10.39 -21.29 -8.07
C ALA A 110 -11.30 -20.87 -6.90
N ASN A 111 -11.02 -21.37 -5.69
CA ASN A 111 -11.77 -21.04 -4.48
C ASN A 111 -11.59 -19.56 -4.09
N ALA A 112 -10.35 -19.06 -4.14
CA ALA A 112 -10.01 -17.69 -3.76
C ALA A 112 -10.65 -16.68 -4.69
N VAL A 113 -10.54 -16.89 -6.01
CA VAL A 113 -11.15 -15.98 -6.98
C VAL A 113 -12.67 -16.00 -6.83
N ALA A 114 -13.30 -17.17 -6.61
CA ALA A 114 -14.74 -17.26 -6.43
C ALA A 114 -15.22 -16.54 -5.15
N SER A 115 -14.61 -16.85 -4.00
CA SER A 115 -14.99 -16.30 -2.70
C SER A 115 -14.68 -14.79 -2.58
N VAL A 116 -13.49 -14.36 -2.99
CA VAL A 116 -13.10 -12.93 -2.95
C VAL A 116 -13.93 -12.12 -3.95
N SER A 117 -14.24 -12.64 -5.14
CA SER A 117 -15.17 -11.96 -6.07
C SER A 117 -16.57 -11.80 -5.48
N GLY A 118 -17.02 -12.79 -4.70
CA GLY A 118 -18.28 -12.73 -3.95
C GLY A 118 -18.27 -11.62 -2.91
N ILE A 119 -17.19 -11.52 -2.12
CA ILE A 119 -17.02 -10.46 -1.11
C ILE A 119 -16.97 -9.08 -1.78
N ILE A 120 -16.17 -8.92 -2.84
CA ILE A 120 -16.08 -7.65 -3.61
C ILE A 120 -17.46 -7.22 -4.07
N SER A 121 -18.21 -8.12 -4.71
CA SER A 121 -19.55 -7.82 -5.23
C SER A 121 -20.55 -7.50 -4.11
N ALA A 122 -20.52 -8.27 -3.02
CA ALA A 122 -21.46 -8.12 -1.92
C ALA A 122 -21.30 -6.79 -1.17
N TYR A 123 -20.05 -6.33 -1.00
CA TYR A 123 -19.74 -5.09 -0.29
C TYR A 123 -19.54 -3.89 -1.21
N GLY A 124 -19.45 -4.09 -2.54
CA GLY A 124 -19.11 -3.02 -3.48
C GLY A 124 -17.70 -2.48 -3.29
N LEU A 125 -16.73 -3.39 -3.07
CA LEU A 125 -15.34 -3.06 -2.79
C LEU A 125 -14.58 -2.63 -4.05
N ASP A 126 -13.58 -1.78 -3.85
CA ASP A 126 -12.75 -1.15 -4.88
C ASP A 126 -11.33 -1.71 -4.90
N GLY A 127 -11.04 -2.77 -4.14
CA GLY A 127 -9.68 -3.29 -4.08
C GLY A 127 -9.44 -4.48 -3.18
N VAL A 128 -8.25 -5.05 -3.33
CA VAL A 128 -7.74 -6.19 -2.58
C VAL A 128 -6.32 -5.91 -2.11
N ASP A 129 -6.04 -6.22 -0.86
CA ASP A 129 -4.72 -6.19 -0.26
C ASP A 129 -4.34 -7.59 0.22
N VAL A 130 -3.10 -8.01 0.00
CA VAL A 130 -2.61 -9.35 0.40
C VAL A 130 -1.62 -9.20 1.55
N ASP A 131 -1.97 -9.81 2.69
CA ASP A 131 -1.31 -9.61 3.98
C ASP A 131 -1.16 -10.95 4.75
N TYR A 132 -0.71 -12.01 4.07
CA TYR A 132 -0.27 -13.22 4.78
C TYR A 132 1.08 -12.98 5.45
N GLU A 133 1.17 -13.33 6.73
CA GLU A 133 2.37 -13.17 7.55
C GLU A 133 3.03 -14.50 7.95
N HIS A 134 2.29 -15.62 7.85
CA HIS A 134 2.78 -16.95 8.26
C HIS A 134 2.85 -17.92 7.09
N PHE A 135 3.95 -18.67 7.06
CA PHE A 135 4.25 -19.61 5.98
C PHE A 135 4.75 -20.95 6.55
N ASN A 136 4.34 -22.05 5.93
CA ASN A 136 4.60 -23.41 6.44
C ASN A 136 6.05 -23.88 6.24
N ASP A 137 6.85 -23.19 5.42
CA ASP A 137 8.28 -23.47 5.26
C ASP A 137 9.10 -22.17 5.35
N ASP A 138 10.37 -22.31 5.73
CA ASP A 138 11.30 -21.18 5.90
C ASP A 138 11.74 -20.54 4.57
N GLY A 139 11.17 -20.97 3.43
CA GLY A 139 11.28 -20.26 2.17
C GLY A 139 12.67 -20.30 1.53
N THR A 140 13.49 -21.31 1.81
CA THR A 140 14.84 -21.46 1.22
C THR A 140 14.87 -21.70 -0.30
N SER A 141 13.74 -21.51 -1.02
CA SER A 141 13.40 -21.84 -2.44
C SER A 141 12.56 -23.12 -2.65
N GLY A 142 11.84 -23.55 -1.60
CA GLY A 142 10.95 -24.71 -1.62
C GLY A 142 9.62 -24.53 -2.38
N PRO A 143 8.81 -25.60 -2.45
CA PRO A 143 7.49 -25.59 -3.11
C PRO A 143 6.51 -24.57 -2.49
N GLY A 144 6.67 -24.17 -1.23
CA GLY A 144 5.82 -23.17 -0.58
C GLY A 144 5.92 -21.78 -1.22
N VAL A 145 7.14 -21.29 -1.47
CA VAL A 145 7.35 -19.98 -2.14
C VAL A 145 6.76 -19.99 -3.55
N ALA A 146 7.03 -21.05 -4.33
CA ALA A 146 6.48 -21.16 -5.68
C ALA A 146 4.95 -21.23 -5.68
N ALA A 147 4.36 -21.99 -4.76
CA ALA A 147 2.91 -22.07 -4.60
C ALA A 147 2.30 -20.72 -4.22
N PHE A 148 2.88 -19.99 -3.27
CA PHE A 148 2.40 -18.64 -2.89
C PHE A 148 2.42 -17.67 -4.05
N VAL A 149 3.55 -17.59 -4.77
CA VAL A 149 3.73 -16.70 -5.92
C VAL A 149 2.70 -16.99 -7.00
N GLU A 150 2.49 -18.26 -7.35
CA GLU A 150 1.50 -18.65 -8.37
C GLU A 150 0.06 -18.43 -7.89
N CYS A 151 -0.25 -18.80 -6.65
CA CYS A 151 -1.59 -18.62 -6.08
C CYS A 151 -1.99 -17.14 -6.05
N VAL A 152 -1.18 -16.30 -5.41
CA VAL A 152 -1.48 -14.87 -5.23
C VAL A 152 -1.41 -14.14 -6.57
N GLY A 153 -0.41 -14.41 -7.40
CA GLY A 153 -0.26 -13.78 -8.70
C GLY A 153 -1.45 -14.07 -9.63
N ARG A 154 -1.89 -15.33 -9.70
CA ARG A 154 -3.07 -15.73 -10.48
C ARG A 154 -4.37 -15.18 -9.89
N LEU A 155 -4.51 -15.17 -8.56
CA LEU A 155 -5.64 -14.55 -7.88
C LEU A 155 -5.79 -13.07 -8.28
N LEU A 156 -4.75 -12.27 -8.13
CA LEU A 156 -4.81 -10.83 -8.45
C LEU A 156 -5.05 -10.58 -9.95
N THR A 157 -4.44 -11.41 -10.82
CA THR A 157 -4.66 -11.34 -12.27
C THR A 157 -6.13 -11.60 -12.64
N GLU A 158 -6.71 -12.67 -12.11
CA GLU A 158 -8.11 -13.04 -12.35
C GLU A 158 -9.09 -12.03 -11.76
N LEU A 159 -8.81 -11.50 -10.56
CA LEU A 159 -9.65 -10.48 -9.94
C LEU A 159 -9.64 -9.18 -10.75
N LYS A 160 -8.48 -8.72 -11.25
CA LYS A 160 -8.42 -7.56 -12.14
C LYS A 160 -9.13 -7.80 -13.47
N ALA A 161 -9.11 -9.01 -14.01
CA ALA A 161 -9.86 -9.34 -15.21
C ALA A 161 -11.38 -9.28 -15.00
N ARG A 162 -11.87 -9.69 -13.82
CA ARG A 162 -13.32 -9.71 -13.48
C ARG A 162 -13.83 -8.37 -12.97
N HIS A 163 -12.98 -7.61 -12.28
CA HIS A 163 -13.29 -6.34 -11.65
C HIS A 163 -12.24 -5.29 -12.09
N PRO A 164 -12.31 -4.77 -13.33
CA PRO A 164 -11.22 -4.01 -13.95
C PRO A 164 -10.84 -2.69 -13.25
N ASN A 165 -11.67 -2.21 -12.33
CA ASN A 165 -11.44 -0.96 -11.61
C ASN A 165 -10.83 -1.17 -10.21
N ILE A 166 -10.55 -2.42 -9.80
CA ILE A 166 -9.99 -2.67 -8.46
C ILE A 166 -8.52 -2.22 -8.39
N THR A 167 -8.16 -1.63 -7.25
CA THR A 167 -6.77 -1.44 -6.86
C THR A 167 -6.27 -2.67 -6.13
N THR A 168 -5.02 -3.08 -6.36
CA THR A 168 -4.40 -4.21 -5.67
C THR A 168 -3.13 -3.80 -4.92
N SER A 169 -2.87 -4.45 -3.80
CA SER A 169 -1.62 -4.26 -3.07
C SER A 169 -1.17 -5.51 -2.32
N ILE A 170 0.08 -5.44 -1.85
CA ILE A 170 0.70 -6.41 -0.95
C ILE A 170 1.20 -5.68 0.29
N ALA A 171 1.22 -6.34 1.45
CA ALA A 171 1.63 -5.75 2.73
C ALA A 171 2.81 -6.48 3.40
N PRO A 172 3.98 -6.57 2.74
CA PRO A 172 5.16 -7.22 3.32
C PRO A 172 5.76 -6.40 4.47
N PHE A 173 6.58 -7.06 5.29
CA PHE A 173 7.39 -6.44 6.33
C PHE A 173 8.82 -6.99 6.33
N GLU A 174 9.69 -6.46 7.18
CA GLU A 174 11.14 -6.66 7.19
C GLU A 174 11.59 -8.09 7.51
N ASP A 175 10.71 -8.92 8.06
CA ASP A 175 11.04 -10.29 8.40
C ASP A 175 11.59 -11.07 7.18
N PRO A 176 12.77 -11.71 7.31
CA PRO A 176 13.39 -12.42 6.20
C PRO A 176 12.56 -13.57 5.63
N VAL A 177 11.71 -14.23 6.41
CA VAL A 177 10.80 -15.27 5.91
C VAL A 177 9.74 -14.62 5.04
N VAL A 178 9.06 -13.57 5.52
CA VAL A 178 8.03 -12.85 4.74
C VAL A 178 8.61 -12.29 3.43
N GLN A 179 9.79 -11.68 3.48
CA GLN A 179 10.48 -11.16 2.29
C GLN A 179 10.76 -12.24 1.24
N ARG A 180 11.08 -13.48 1.65
CA ARG A 180 11.30 -14.61 0.72
C ARG A 180 10.06 -14.97 -0.10
N TYR A 181 8.86 -14.63 0.37
CA TYR A 181 7.60 -14.88 -0.34
C TYR A 181 7.16 -13.68 -1.21
N TYR A 182 7.20 -12.47 -0.66
CA TYR A 182 6.68 -11.29 -1.36
C TYR A 182 7.61 -10.72 -2.44
N GLN A 183 8.93 -10.81 -2.29
CA GLN A 183 9.83 -10.31 -3.34
C GLN A 183 9.75 -11.12 -4.64
N PRO A 184 9.74 -12.47 -4.64
CA PRO A 184 9.47 -13.23 -5.87
C PRO A 184 8.08 -12.96 -6.45
N LEU A 185 7.05 -12.77 -5.61
CA LEU A 185 5.70 -12.40 -6.06
C LEU A 185 5.76 -11.09 -6.84
N TRP A 186 6.39 -10.06 -6.26
CA TRP A 186 6.59 -8.77 -6.94
C TRP A 186 7.33 -8.92 -8.27
N ARG A 187 8.48 -9.61 -8.28
CA ARG A 187 9.29 -9.80 -9.50
C ARG A 187 8.51 -10.44 -10.65
N ARG A 188 7.55 -11.31 -10.36
CA ARG A 188 6.76 -12.03 -11.37
C ARG A 188 5.44 -11.35 -11.73
N TYR A 189 4.79 -10.69 -10.77
CA TYR A 189 3.42 -10.19 -10.88
C TYR A 189 3.26 -8.69 -10.60
N SER A 190 4.33 -7.90 -10.57
CA SER A 190 4.24 -6.44 -10.36
C SER A 190 3.30 -5.72 -11.34
N GLY A 191 3.09 -6.26 -12.54
CA GLY A 191 2.12 -5.71 -13.51
C GLY A 191 0.65 -5.76 -13.05
N VAL A 192 0.32 -6.54 -12.01
CA VAL A 192 -1.03 -6.62 -11.42
C VAL A 192 -1.04 -6.19 -9.96
N ILE A 193 0.02 -5.57 -9.43
CA ILE A 193 0.11 -5.07 -8.05
C ILE A 193 0.37 -3.57 -8.09
N ASP A 194 -0.58 -2.76 -7.62
CA ASP A 194 -0.50 -1.30 -7.78
C ASP A 194 0.34 -0.62 -6.68
N HIS A 195 0.28 -1.13 -5.45
CA HIS A 195 0.99 -0.55 -4.29
C HIS A 195 1.62 -1.62 -3.40
N VAL A 196 2.67 -1.24 -2.68
CA VAL A 196 3.31 -2.03 -1.62
C VAL A 196 3.10 -1.30 -0.29
N ASN A 197 2.19 -1.81 0.54
CA ASN A 197 1.90 -1.32 1.88
C ASN A 197 2.96 -1.85 2.87
N PHE A 198 4.24 -1.50 2.66
CA PHE A 198 5.30 -2.03 3.48
C PHE A 198 5.08 -1.64 4.95
N GLN A 199 5.14 -2.59 5.87
CA GLN A 199 4.84 -2.38 7.29
C GLN A 199 6.06 -1.88 8.07
N PHE A 200 6.44 -0.60 7.90
CA PHE A 200 7.64 -0.02 8.52
C PHE A 200 7.61 -0.02 10.05
N TYR A 201 6.46 -0.24 10.67
CA TYR A 201 6.38 -0.35 12.13
C TYR A 201 7.06 -1.60 12.70
N GLY A 202 7.32 -2.63 11.89
CA GLY A 202 8.06 -3.84 12.29
C GLY A 202 9.55 -3.60 12.60
N TYR A 203 10.15 -2.48 12.16
CA TYR A 203 11.57 -2.19 12.39
C TYR A 203 11.96 -1.87 13.84
N GLY A 204 10.98 -1.70 14.73
CA GLY A 204 11.21 -1.55 16.17
C GLY A 204 11.35 -0.11 16.68
N ASP A 205 11.29 0.04 18.00
CA ASP A 205 11.20 1.31 18.72
C ASP A 205 12.49 2.16 18.71
N ASN A 206 13.62 1.56 18.33
CA ASN A 206 14.92 2.23 18.20
C ASN A 206 15.13 2.90 16.84
N THR A 207 14.15 2.87 15.95
CA THR A 207 14.23 3.46 14.61
C THR A 207 14.03 4.98 14.68
N ASP A 208 15.09 5.74 14.39
CA ASP A 208 15.04 7.20 14.22
C ASP A 208 14.69 7.61 12.77
N VAL A 209 14.52 8.92 12.53
CA VAL A 209 14.16 9.44 11.19
C VAL A 209 15.19 9.07 10.10
N PRO A 210 16.51 9.30 10.26
CA PRO A 210 17.51 8.82 9.30
C PRO A 210 17.42 7.32 9.01
N THR A 211 17.27 6.49 10.03
CA THR A 211 17.16 5.03 9.89
C THR A 211 15.85 4.62 9.22
N TYR A 212 14.73 5.28 9.52
CA TYR A 212 13.46 5.06 8.82
C TYR A 212 13.61 5.31 7.31
N VAL A 213 14.26 6.41 6.91
CA VAL A 213 14.48 6.70 5.49
C VAL A 213 15.42 5.69 4.85
N GLN A 214 16.47 5.28 5.55
CA GLN A 214 17.35 4.21 5.08
C GLN A 214 16.57 2.91 4.82
N PHE A 215 15.68 2.52 5.74
CA PHE A 215 14.81 1.36 5.54
C PHE A 215 13.88 1.56 4.35
N TYR A 216 13.28 2.74 4.19
CA TYR A 216 12.45 3.03 3.03
C TYR A 216 13.21 2.86 1.72
N ASP A 217 14.43 3.41 1.62
CA ASP A 217 15.27 3.28 0.42
C ASP A 217 15.63 1.81 0.14
N GLN A 218 15.87 1.00 1.18
CA GLN A 218 16.10 -0.44 1.04
C GLN A 218 14.86 -1.16 0.50
N GLN A 219 13.67 -0.83 1.01
CA GLN A 219 12.45 -1.50 0.55
C GLN A 219 12.04 -1.04 -0.84
N ALA A 220 12.23 0.22 -1.19
CA ALA A 220 12.07 0.69 -2.57
C ALA A 220 13.00 -0.07 -3.54
N ALA A 221 14.22 -0.44 -3.11
CA ALA A 221 15.13 -1.26 -3.92
C ALA A 221 14.68 -2.73 -4.03
N ASN A 222 14.03 -3.29 -3.00
CA ASN A 222 13.48 -4.65 -3.02
C ASN A 222 12.24 -4.79 -3.94
N TYR A 223 11.50 -3.71 -4.14
CA TYR A 223 10.31 -3.64 -4.98
C TYR A 223 10.50 -2.65 -6.15
N PRO A 224 11.43 -2.92 -7.09
CA PRO A 224 11.81 -1.96 -8.12
C PRO A 224 10.61 -1.58 -9.00
N GLY A 225 10.44 -0.28 -9.25
CA GLY A 225 9.32 0.27 -10.00
C GLY A 225 7.99 0.30 -9.23
N GLY A 226 7.96 -0.18 -7.99
CA GLY A 226 6.77 -0.20 -7.14
C GLY A 226 6.50 1.12 -6.45
N ARG A 227 5.22 1.32 -6.10
CA ARG A 227 4.78 2.38 -5.20
C ARG A 227 4.83 1.86 -3.77
N VAL A 228 6.00 1.96 -3.13
CA VAL A 228 6.18 1.62 -1.71
C VAL A 228 5.64 2.76 -0.87
N LEU A 229 4.70 2.47 0.02
CA LEU A 229 4.05 3.47 0.86
C LEU A 229 4.73 3.53 2.22
N ALA A 230 4.93 4.74 2.76
CA ALA A 230 5.38 4.91 4.14
C ALA A 230 4.26 4.47 5.09
N SER A 231 4.59 3.95 6.27
CA SER A 231 3.58 3.48 7.21
C SER A 231 4.01 3.57 8.67
N PHE A 232 3.01 3.54 9.54
CA PHE A 232 3.18 3.44 10.99
C PHE A 232 1.94 2.78 11.61
N LYS A 233 2.10 2.23 12.80
CA LYS A 233 1.00 1.64 13.58
C LYS A 233 0.59 2.61 14.68
N THR A 234 -0.69 2.64 15.02
CA THR A 234 -1.21 3.33 16.22
C THR A 234 -1.74 2.34 17.26
N GLY A 235 -1.96 2.82 18.48
CA GLY A 235 -2.42 2.03 19.63
C GLY A 235 -1.27 1.33 20.36
N ASP A 236 -1.33 -0.01 20.54
CA ASP A 236 -0.23 -0.72 21.20
C ASP A 236 0.98 -0.87 20.26
N VAL A 237 2.02 -0.12 20.59
CA VAL A 237 3.28 0.00 19.85
C VAL A 237 4.48 -0.43 20.70
N ALA A 238 4.27 -1.20 21.77
CA ALA A 238 5.37 -1.70 22.59
C ALA A 238 6.37 -2.48 21.73
N GLY A 239 7.64 -2.03 21.72
CA GLY A 239 8.71 -2.62 20.92
C GLY A 239 8.64 -2.33 19.41
N LEU A 240 7.70 -1.49 18.95
CA LEU A 240 7.52 -1.12 17.54
C LEU A 240 7.90 0.35 17.31
N LEU A 241 8.09 0.72 16.04
CA LEU A 241 8.24 2.12 15.65
C LEU A 241 7.06 2.96 16.16
N SER A 242 7.34 4.04 16.89
CA SER A 242 6.29 4.96 17.34
C SER A 242 5.61 5.69 16.16
N PRO A 243 4.32 6.05 16.29
CA PRO A 243 3.62 6.87 15.29
C PRO A 243 4.36 8.17 14.98
N GLU A 244 4.92 8.83 16.00
CA GLU A 244 5.62 10.10 15.86
C GLU A 244 6.86 9.95 14.97
N GLN A 245 7.64 8.88 15.15
CA GLN A 245 8.81 8.60 14.33
C GLN A 245 8.41 8.25 12.89
N GLY A 246 7.37 7.44 12.69
CA GLY A 246 6.85 7.13 11.36
C GLY A 246 6.36 8.37 10.61
N ILE A 247 5.61 9.26 11.27
CA ILE A 247 5.17 10.54 10.71
C ILE A 247 6.37 11.44 10.37
N ALA A 248 7.37 11.51 11.25
CA ALA A 248 8.58 12.30 11.00
C ALA A 248 9.41 11.73 9.82
N GLY A 249 9.53 10.41 9.72
CA GLY A 249 10.12 9.71 8.60
C GLY A 249 9.41 10.00 7.29
N ALA A 250 8.08 9.88 7.26
CA ALA A 250 7.26 10.20 6.09
C ALA A 250 7.41 11.67 5.64
N LYS A 251 7.47 12.61 6.60
CA LYS A 251 7.74 14.04 6.30
C LYS A 251 9.12 14.25 5.70
N GLU A 252 10.15 13.56 6.20
CA GLU A 252 11.49 13.67 5.65
C GLU A 252 11.58 13.08 4.23
N LEU A 253 10.95 11.92 3.99
CA LEU A 253 10.80 11.38 2.64
C LEU A 253 10.13 12.41 1.73
N GLN A 254 9.04 13.03 2.20
CA GLN A 254 8.27 14.00 1.39
C GLN A 254 9.10 15.23 1.06
N ARG A 255 9.91 15.70 2.01
CA ARG A 255 10.88 16.78 1.79
C ARG A 255 11.92 16.41 0.72
N ARG A 256 12.39 15.15 0.69
CA ARG A 256 13.34 14.66 -0.32
C ARG A 256 12.68 14.56 -1.71
N GLY A 257 11.46 14.03 -1.79
CA GLY A 257 10.71 13.91 -3.05
C GLY A 257 10.24 15.26 -3.63
N GLY A 258 9.84 16.21 -2.77
CA GLY A 258 9.46 17.57 -3.17
C GLY A 258 10.65 18.51 -3.44
N GLY A 259 11.85 18.10 -3.06
CA GLY A 259 13.10 18.81 -3.31
C GLY A 259 13.77 18.33 -4.59
N SER A 260 13.22 18.69 -5.75
CA SER A 260 13.93 18.49 -7.03
C SER A 260 15.37 18.99 -6.92
N CYS A 261 16.31 18.08 -7.19
CA CYS A 261 17.77 18.25 -7.19
C CYS A 261 18.23 19.62 -7.68
N ARG A 262 18.68 20.49 -6.77
CA ARG A 262 19.66 21.54 -7.09
C ARG A 262 21.04 20.97 -6.81
N GLY A 263 21.69 20.41 -7.84
CA GLY A 263 23.11 20.09 -7.76
C GLY A 263 23.51 18.70 -8.24
N CYS A 264 23.12 18.32 -9.46
CA CYS A 264 23.88 17.34 -10.23
C CYS A 264 24.09 17.88 -11.64
N SER A 265 25.00 18.85 -11.75
CA SER A 265 25.53 19.32 -13.03
C SER A 265 27.05 19.33 -12.96
N SER A 266 27.68 18.24 -13.39
CA SER A 266 28.99 18.27 -14.05
C SER A 266 29.42 16.86 -14.44
N GLY A 267 29.67 16.60 -15.72
CA GLY A 267 30.39 15.39 -16.10
C GLY A 267 30.25 14.85 -17.53
N ARG A 268 29.76 15.60 -18.53
CA ARG A 268 29.94 15.16 -19.93
C ARG A 268 31.34 15.54 -20.43
N ARG A 269 32.23 14.55 -20.46
CA ARG A 269 33.50 14.61 -21.21
C ARG A 269 33.20 14.81 -22.69
N THR A 270 33.65 15.92 -23.25
CA THR A 270 33.70 16.18 -24.69
C THR A 270 34.94 15.52 -25.28
N ALA A 271 34.76 14.64 -26.26
CA ALA A 271 35.82 14.23 -27.19
C ALA A 271 35.89 15.25 -28.34
N PRO A 272 37.09 15.62 -28.84
CA PRO A 272 37.22 16.63 -29.89
C PRO A 272 37.01 16.01 -31.28
N ARG A 273 36.37 16.77 -32.17
CA ARG A 273 36.43 16.56 -33.62
C ARG A 273 36.86 17.85 -34.32
N PRO A 274 37.59 17.77 -35.44
CA PRO A 274 38.38 18.88 -35.97
C PRO A 274 37.57 19.84 -36.86
N ALA A 275 38.16 21.02 -37.06
CA ALA A 275 37.64 22.17 -37.78
C ALA A 275 37.62 22.02 -39.31
N ALA A 276 36.63 22.65 -39.97
CA ALA A 276 36.74 23.23 -41.31
C ALA A 276 35.60 24.23 -41.62
N THR A 277 35.97 25.51 -41.74
CA THR A 277 35.58 26.57 -42.71
C THR A 277 34.17 26.71 -43.30
N ALA A 278 33.54 27.85 -42.94
CA ALA A 278 32.91 28.93 -43.73
C ALA A 278 31.98 28.67 -44.96
N SER A 279 30.78 29.28 -44.94
CA SER A 279 30.30 30.29 -45.92
C SER A 279 28.75 30.51 -45.93
N SER A 280 28.35 31.78 -45.72
CA SER A 280 27.31 32.57 -46.42
C SER A 280 25.78 32.29 -46.35
N THR A 281 25.05 33.43 -46.28
CA THR A 281 23.64 33.75 -46.61
C THR A 281 22.54 33.74 -45.52
N ARG A 282 21.78 34.86 -45.49
CA ARG A 282 20.49 35.18 -44.83
C ARG A 282 19.51 35.60 -45.94
N PRO A 283 18.19 35.85 -45.72
CA PRO A 283 17.27 35.47 -44.63
C PRO A 283 15.90 34.91 -45.13
N GLY A 284 15.09 34.27 -44.28
CA GLY A 284 13.67 34.02 -44.62
C GLY A 284 12.85 33.07 -43.73
N ARG A 285 11.86 33.65 -43.03
CA ARG A 285 10.54 33.14 -42.59
C ARG A 285 10.37 31.81 -41.80
N ARG A 286 9.79 31.99 -40.59
CA ARG A 286 8.72 31.23 -39.89
C ARG A 286 8.69 29.69 -40.05
N ARG A 287 8.84 28.98 -38.92
CA ARG A 287 7.80 28.13 -38.28
C ARG A 287 8.31 27.45 -37.00
N SER A 288 7.37 27.32 -36.05
CA SER A 288 7.25 26.33 -34.97
C SER A 288 8.42 26.12 -33.99
N SER A 289 8.28 26.70 -32.81
CA SER A 289 8.77 26.08 -31.57
C SER A 289 8.05 24.74 -31.36
N PRO A 290 8.74 23.64 -31.04
CA PRO A 290 8.11 22.53 -30.35
C PRO A 290 8.01 22.91 -28.87
N THR A 291 6.78 23.05 -28.40
CA THR A 291 6.45 22.94 -26.97
C THR A 291 6.86 21.54 -26.53
N ILE A 292 7.91 21.42 -25.73
CA ILE A 292 8.19 20.18 -24.99
C ILE A 292 7.24 20.19 -23.81
N ASP A 293 6.27 19.30 -23.89
CA ASP A 293 5.44 18.87 -22.77
C ASP A 293 6.34 18.17 -21.74
N LEU A 294 6.51 18.79 -20.58
CA LEU A 294 7.07 18.16 -19.40
C LEU A 294 5.88 17.72 -18.55
N SER A 295 5.33 16.57 -18.90
CA SER A 295 4.42 15.83 -18.05
C SER A 295 5.10 15.57 -16.71
N SER A 296 4.36 15.86 -15.65
CA SER A 296 4.75 15.78 -14.25
C SER A 296 5.14 14.37 -13.82
N ASP A 297 6.43 14.12 -13.60
CA ASP A 297 6.88 13.07 -12.68
C ASP A 297 6.81 13.62 -11.25
N GLY A 298 5.58 13.69 -10.73
CA GLY A 298 5.32 14.01 -9.33
C GLY A 298 5.15 12.73 -8.52
N GLN A 299 6.25 12.15 -8.02
CA GLN A 299 6.14 11.15 -6.96
C GLN A 299 5.84 11.88 -5.64
N GLY A 300 4.55 12.03 -5.34
CA GLY A 300 4.07 12.35 -4.01
C GLY A 300 4.23 11.14 -3.10
N ILE A 301 4.58 11.36 -1.84
CA ILE A 301 4.70 10.26 -0.86
C ILE A 301 3.34 10.00 -0.22
N GLU A 302 2.98 8.73 -0.27
CA GLU A 302 1.70 8.16 0.13
C GLU A 302 1.89 7.43 1.46
N VAL A 303 0.89 7.51 2.35
CA VAL A 303 1.00 7.04 3.74
C VAL A 303 -0.08 6.01 4.07
N VAL A 304 0.28 4.98 4.82
CA VAL A 304 -0.64 3.95 5.34
C VAL A 304 -0.66 3.99 6.87
N GLY A 305 -1.85 4.13 7.44
CA GLY A 305 -2.12 4.07 8.88
C GLY A 305 -2.83 2.78 9.29
N PHE A 306 -2.63 2.38 10.55
CA PHE A 306 -3.29 1.25 11.18
C PHE A 306 -3.89 1.70 12.52
N ALA A 307 -5.22 1.79 12.61
CA ALA A 307 -5.95 2.11 13.85
C ALA A 307 -6.24 0.86 14.68
N THR A 308 -5.80 0.87 15.94
CA THR A 308 -6.09 -0.22 16.91
C THR A 308 -6.79 0.25 18.18
N ASN A 309 -7.14 1.53 18.30
CA ASN A 309 -7.92 2.07 19.42
C ASN A 309 -8.54 3.43 19.04
N LYS A 310 -9.49 3.95 19.84
CA LYS A 310 -10.23 5.24 19.65
C LYS A 310 -9.37 6.52 19.53
N ARG A 311 -8.08 6.41 19.28
CA ARG A 311 -7.16 7.50 18.95
C ARG A 311 -6.53 7.23 17.61
N ILE A 312 -7.09 7.85 16.57
CA ILE A 312 -6.59 7.80 15.20
C ILE A 312 -5.70 9.04 15.03
N TYR A 313 -4.42 8.82 14.70
CA TYR A 313 -3.49 9.92 14.44
C TYR A 313 -3.39 10.17 12.94
N MET A 314 -3.79 11.38 12.55
CA MET A 314 -3.71 11.86 11.17
C MET A 314 -2.25 12.10 10.77
N CYS A 315 -1.81 11.53 9.64
CA CYS A 315 -0.64 12.05 8.92
C CYS A 315 -1.12 13.07 7.89
N THR A 316 -1.13 14.35 8.26
CA THR A 316 -1.42 15.45 7.33
C THR A 316 -0.19 15.77 6.47
N VAL A 317 -0.40 15.82 5.16
CA VAL A 317 0.56 16.33 4.17
C VAL A 317 -0.27 16.97 3.04
N GLN A 318 -0.29 18.26 2.68
CA GLN A 318 0.38 19.51 3.07
C GLN A 318 -0.55 20.67 2.59
N PHE A 319 -0.53 21.87 3.19
CA PHE A 319 -1.27 23.06 2.70
C PHE A 319 -0.43 23.91 1.74
N PRO A 320 -1.05 24.69 0.83
CA PRO A 320 -0.33 25.60 -0.05
C PRO A 320 0.20 26.81 0.71
N LYS A 321 1.43 27.24 0.40
CA LYS A 321 1.88 28.61 0.68
C LYS A 321 2.13 29.34 -0.65
N SER A 322 1.45 30.46 -0.87
CA SER A 322 2.14 31.63 -1.37
C SER A 322 1.65 32.93 -0.71
N THR A 323 2.66 33.66 -0.22
CA THR A 323 2.74 35.11 0.10
C THR A 323 1.79 35.74 1.13
N HIS A 324 2.44 36.08 2.27
CA HIS A 324 2.10 37.03 3.33
C HIS A 324 1.23 36.55 4.52
N GLY A 325 1.87 36.51 5.70
CA GLY A 325 1.20 36.57 7.01
C GLY A 325 1.27 35.29 7.84
N VAL A 326 1.96 35.36 8.99
CA VAL A 326 1.93 34.42 10.13
C VAL A 326 0.56 34.63 10.85
N PRO A 327 -0.14 33.60 11.42
CA PRO A 327 0.38 32.81 12.53
C PRO A 327 0.05 31.31 12.62
N ILE A 328 0.86 30.71 13.49
CA ILE A 328 0.79 29.39 14.11
C ILE A 328 -0.51 29.24 14.91
N SER A 329 -1.12 28.05 14.89
CA SER A 329 -1.68 27.39 16.08
C SER A 329 -1.93 25.90 15.79
N TYR A 330 -1.36 25.06 16.64
CA TYR A 330 -1.68 23.64 16.78
C TYR A 330 -2.88 23.52 17.73
N THR A 331 -3.87 22.69 17.40
CA THR A 331 -4.75 22.06 18.39
C THR A 331 -5.19 20.69 17.89
N ILE A 332 -4.70 19.67 18.61
CA ILE A 332 -5.13 18.27 18.81
C ILE A 332 -5.71 17.53 17.60
#